data_AF-A0A1G0I6H2-F1
#
_entry.id   AF-A0A1G0I6H2-F1
#
_cell.length_a   1.000
_cell.length_b   1.000
_cell.length_c   1.000
_cell.angle_alpha   90.00
_cell.angle_beta   90.00
_cell.angle_gamma   90.00
#
_symmetry.space_group_name_H-M   'P 1'
#
loop_
_entity.id
_entity.type
_entity.pdbx_description
1 polymer ?
#
loop_
_entity_poly.entity_id
_entity_poly.type
_entity_poly.pdbx_seq_one_letter_code
_entity_poly.pdbx_strand_id
1 'polypeptide(L)' 'MWDGTRVDLLNDEYAIEADWSHKHYEAFGQATWYSIVTGKKPAVLLLVKDKEKEAQHIYRATAIAVRLNVTLYVEPSME' A
#
# COMPACT_ATOMS: atom_id res chain seq x y z
N MET A 1 -4.55 13.44 -10.42
CA MET A 1 -4.23 14.57 -9.51
C MET A 1 -3.57 15.68 -10.34
N TRP A 2 -3.37 16.88 -9.80
CA TRP A 2 -2.83 18.03 -10.57
C TRP A 2 -1.41 17.77 -11.11
N ASP A 3 -0.70 16.85 -10.48
CA ASP A 3 0.65 16.37 -10.78
C ASP A 3 0.68 15.18 -11.77
N GLY A 4 -0.47 14.77 -12.31
CA GLY A 4 -0.59 13.64 -13.23
C GLY A 4 -0.62 12.25 -12.59
N THR A 5 -0.50 12.13 -11.26
CA THR A 5 -0.61 10.83 -10.57
C THR A 5 -2.08 10.42 -10.39
N ARG A 6 -2.33 9.13 -10.10
CA ARG A 6 -3.69 8.59 -9.87
C ARG A 6 -3.67 7.62 -8.69
N VAL A 7 -4.57 7.83 -7.74
CA VAL A 7 -4.79 6.90 -6.62
C VAL A 7 -5.58 5.70 -7.12
N ASP A 8 -5.23 4.48 -6.70
CA ASP A 8 -5.96 3.27 -7.04
C ASP A 8 -7.35 3.22 -6.38
N LEU A 9 -7.41 3.37 -5.05
CA LEU A 9 -8.66 3.43 -4.30
C LEU A 9 -8.67 4.63 -3.35
N LEU A 10 -9.77 5.38 -3.36
CA LEU A 10 -9.94 6.59 -2.55
C LEU A 10 -11.29 6.53 -1.86
N ASN A 11 -11.29 6.76 -0.55
CA ASN A 11 -12.52 6.94 0.23
C ASN A 11 -12.41 8.17 1.15
N ASP A 12 -13.39 8.36 2.03
CA ASP A 12 -13.44 9.53 2.91
C ASP A 12 -12.25 9.62 3.88
N GLU A 13 -11.58 8.51 4.17
CA GLU A 13 -10.50 8.43 5.15
C GLU A 13 -9.12 8.14 4.52
N TYR A 14 -9.05 7.30 3.48
CA TYR A 14 -7.80 6.73 2.97
C TYR A 14 -7.58 7.00 1.47
N ALA A 15 -6.31 7.24 1.12
CA ALA A 15 -5.78 7.04 -0.21
C ALA A 15 -4.95 5.75 -0.21
N ILE A 16 -5.42 4.74 -0.94
CA ILE A 16 -4.89 3.39 -0.91
C ILE A 16 -4.20 3.11 -2.24
N GLU A 17 -2.95 2.62 -2.18
CA GLU A 17 -2.27 2.00 -3.33
C GLU A 17 -2.34 0.48 -3.23
N ALA A 18 -2.71 -0.18 -4.33
CA ALA A 18 -2.80 -1.63 -4.39
C ALA A 18 -1.66 -2.20 -5.24
N ASP A 19 -0.81 -3.02 -4.65
CA ASP A 19 0.30 -3.63 -5.40
C ASP A 19 0.65 -5.02 -4.89
N TRP A 20 1.42 -5.76 -5.69
CA TRP A 20 1.93 -7.07 -5.34
C TRP A 20 2.96 -6.98 -4.21
N SER A 21 3.01 -8.01 -3.37
CA SER A 21 3.90 -8.07 -2.19
C SER A 21 5.36 -7.70 -2.50
N HIS A 22 5.93 -8.17 -3.62
CA HIS A 22 7.31 -7.92 -4.00
C HIS A 22 7.61 -6.46 -4.36
N LYS A 23 6.58 -5.64 -4.58
CA LYS A 23 6.67 -4.20 -4.90
C LYS A 23 6.35 -3.28 -3.72
N HIS A 24 6.23 -3.82 -2.50
CA HIS A 24 5.88 -3.06 -1.29
C HIS A 24 6.60 -1.69 -1.15
N TYR A 25 7.90 -1.58 -1.47
CA TYR A 25 8.62 -0.30 -1.37
C TYR A 25 8.04 0.81 -2.27
N GLU A 26 7.64 0.48 -3.51
CA GLU A 26 7.01 1.41 -4.45
C GLU A 26 5.64 1.83 -3.94
N ALA A 27 4.83 0.84 -3.51
CA ALA A 27 3.49 1.05 -2.97
C ALA A 27 3.48 1.99 -1.76
N PHE A 28 4.43 1.86 -0.82
CA PHE A 28 4.55 2.79 0.31
C PHE A 28 4.92 4.21 -0.13
N GLY A 29 5.80 4.35 -1.12
CA GLY A 29 6.16 5.66 -1.68
C GLY A 29 4.95 6.36 -2.30
N GLN A 30 4.18 5.63 -3.11
CA GLN A 30 2.97 6.13 -3.74
C GLN A 30 1.86 6.44 -2.73
N ALA A 31 1.54 5.54 -1.80
CA ALA A 31 0.54 5.77 -0.76
C ALA A 31 0.89 7.01 0.08
N THR A 32 2.16 7.18 0.43
CA THR A 32 2.64 8.37 1.16
C THR A 32 2.45 9.64 0.31
N TRP A 33 2.84 9.61 -0.97
CA TRP A 33 2.63 10.74 -1.86
C TRP A 33 1.14 11.10 -2.00
N TYR A 34 0.26 10.11 -2.17
CA TYR A 34 -1.16 10.33 -2.32
C TYR A 34 -1.79 10.91 -1.06
N SER A 35 -1.30 10.55 0.13
CA SER A 35 -1.74 11.18 1.38
C SER A 35 -1.43 12.69 1.39
N ILE A 36 -0.28 13.10 0.87
CA ILE A 36 0.11 14.51 0.75
C ILE A 36 -0.84 15.25 -0.20
N VAL A 37 -1.11 14.68 -1.37
CA VAL A 37 -1.89 15.36 -2.41
C VAL A 37 -3.39 15.38 -2.09
N THR A 38 -3.92 14.35 -1.44
CA THR A 38 -5.36 14.21 -1.14
C THR A 38 -5.75 14.69 0.25
N GLY A 39 -4.80 14.84 1.17
CA GLY A 39 -5.07 15.09 2.60
C GLY A 39 -5.69 13.90 3.34
N LYS A 40 -5.77 12.72 2.71
CA LYS A 40 -6.27 11.48 3.32
C LYS A 40 -5.14 10.71 4.00
N LYS A 41 -5.48 9.72 4.83
CA LYS A 41 -4.47 8.83 5.44
C LYS A 41 -3.88 7.90 4.37
N PRO A 42 -2.56 7.63 4.40
CA PRO A 42 -1.95 6.67 3.50
C PRO A 42 -2.35 5.24 3.87
N ALA A 43 -2.59 4.42 2.86
CA ALA A 43 -2.79 3.00 3.03
C ALA A 43 -2.20 2.19 1.86
N VAL A 44 -1.79 0.96 2.15
CA VAL A 44 -1.31 0.01 1.14
C VAL A 44 -2.17 -1.25 1.21
N LEU A 45 -2.64 -1.72 0.06
CA LEU A 45 -3.26 -3.03 -0.12
C LEU A 45 -2.25 -3.95 -0.81
N LEU A 46 -1.65 -4.87 -0.06
CA LEU A 46 -0.74 -5.86 -0.61
C LEU A 46 -1.48 -7.09 -1.10
N LEU A 47 -1.34 -7.36 -2.39
CA LEU A 47 -1.79 -8.59 -3.03
C LEU A 47 -0.71 -9.67 -2.89
N VAL A 48 -1.10 -10.81 -2.35
CA VAL A 48 -0.22 -11.96 -2.07
C VAL A 48 -0.78 -13.20 -2.77
N LYS A 49 0.05 -13.92 -3.52
CA LYS A 49 -0.34 -15.20 -4.16
C LYS A 49 -0.17 -16.37 -3.20
N ASP A 50 0.95 -16.38 -2.47
CA ASP A 50 1.30 -17.45 -1.53
C ASP A 50 1.97 -16.82 -0.30
N LYS A 51 1.25 -16.84 0.84
CA LYS A 51 1.70 -16.19 2.07
C LYS A 51 3.01 -16.78 2.61
N GLU A 52 3.26 -18.07 2.42
CA GLU A 52 4.48 -18.71 2.92
C GLU A 52 5.68 -18.31 2.07
N LYS A 53 5.54 -18.39 0.74
CA LYS A 53 6.61 -18.02 -0.20
C LYS A 53 6.94 -16.52 -0.16
N GLU A 54 5.96 -15.69 0.16
CA GLU A 54 6.07 -14.23 0.15
C GLU A 54 6.22 -13.62 1.57
N ALA A 55 6.41 -14.45 2.59
CA ALA A 55 6.50 -14.03 3.99
C ALA A 55 7.53 -12.91 4.22
N GLN A 56 8.67 -12.93 3.52
CA GLN A 56 9.69 -11.89 3.60
C GLN A 56 9.19 -10.50 3.17
N HIS A 57 8.31 -10.44 2.16
CA HIS A 57 7.76 -9.19 1.65
C HIS A 57 6.71 -8.64 2.62
N ILE A 58 5.85 -9.52 3.13
CA ILE A 58 4.85 -9.19 4.16
C ILE A 58 5.55 -8.64 5.41
N TYR A 59 6.63 -9.29 5.86
CA TYR A 59 7.41 -8.84 7.02
C TYR A 59 7.98 -7.43 6.82
N ARG A 60 8.65 -7.19 5.68
CA ARG A 60 9.22 -5.86 5.36
C ARG A 60 8.14 -4.79 5.27
N ALA A 61 7.04 -5.08 4.59
CA ALA A 61 5.91 -4.17 4.49
C ALA A 61 5.31 -3.83 5.85
N THR A 62 5.15 -4.82 6.72
CA THR A 62 4.64 -4.63 8.08
C THR A 62 5.56 -3.71 8.89
N ALA A 63 6.87 -3.91 8.81
CA ALA A 63 7.84 -3.05 9.49
C ALA A 63 7.76 -1.59 9.01
N ILE A 64 7.62 -1.36 7.70
CA ILE A 64 7.48 -0.03 7.11
C ILE A 64 6.15 0.61 7.54
N ALA A 65 5.04 -0.13 7.46
CA ALA A 65 3.72 0.33 7.85
C ALA A 65 3.70 0.86 9.29
N VAL A 66 4.26 0.10 10.23
CA VAL A 66 4.39 0.50 11.63
C VAL A 66 5.26 1.74 11.77
N ARG A 67 6.41 1.78 11.09
CA ARG A 67 7.36 2.89 11.22
C ARG A 67 6.82 4.21 10.68
N LEU A 68 6.04 4.16 9.60
CA LEU A 68 5.49 5.31 8.89
C LEU A 68 4.04 5.63 9.28
N ASN A 69 3.42 4.82 10.14
CA ASN A 69 2.00 4.95 10.49
C ASN A 69 1.07 4.91 9.27
N VAL A 70 1.32 3.94 8.37
CA VAL A 70 0.54 3.67 7.16
C VAL A 70 -0.33 2.44 7.41
N THR A 71 -1.62 2.49 7.07
CA THR A 71 -2.49 1.31 7.18
C THR A 71 -2.10 0.27 6.15
N LEU A 72 -1.91 -0.98 6.57
CA LEU A 72 -1.55 -2.09 5.68
C LEU A 72 -2.66 -3.14 5.67
N TYR A 73 -3.20 -3.41 4.48
CA TYR A 73 -4.06 -4.54 4.19
C TYR A 73 -3.24 -5.62 3.47
N VAL A 74 -3.42 -6.89 3.83
CA VAL A 74 -2.71 -8.02 3.20
C VAL A 74 -3.75 -9.03 2.74
N GLU A 75 -4.06 -9.03 1.45
CA GLU A 75 -5.12 -9.82 0.87
C GLU A 75 -4.58 -10.91 -0.07
N PRO A 76 -5.10 -12.14 -0.01
CA PRO A 76 -4.79 -13.15 -1.00
C PRO A 76 -5.35 -12.74 -2.37
N SER A 77 -4.54 -12.81 -3.43
CA SER A 77 -5.06 -12.64 -4.78
C SER A 77 -5.96 -13.83 -5.11
N MET A 78 -7.17 -13.56 -5.58
CA MET A 78 -8.02 -14.60 -6.16
C MET A 78 -7.38 -15.05 -7.48
N GLU A 79 -7.23 -16.37 -7.68
CA GLU A 79 -6.86 -16.96 -8.97
C GLU A 79 -7.94 -16.72 -10.04
#